data_AF-R8BPU1-F1
#
_entry.id   AF-R8BPU1-F1
#
_cell.length_a   1.000
_cell.length_b   1.000
_cell.length_c   1.000
_cell.angle_alpha   90.00
_cell.angle_beta   90.00
_cell.angle_gamma   90.00
#
_symmetry.space_group_name_H-M   'P 1'
#
loop_
_entity.id
_entity.type
_entity.pdbx_description
1 polymer ?
#
loop_
_entity_poly.entity_id
_entity_poly.type
_entity_poly.pdbx_seq_one_letter_code
_entity_poly.pdbx_strand_id
1 'polypeptide(L)'
;MRAAPRFASQLRSPAVRSALQRRLMSSPAAGSSTENAFVRERKAVKEHAASTTGAGVIPCLILAGANAYYLWNEHWDHWSHLPPLEERVEYPYQNIRVRNFPWGDGDKTLFWNKNVNYHNKDKAT
;
A
#
# COMPACT_ATOMS: atom_id res chain seq x y z
N MET A 1 -69.30 43.88 25.75
CA MET A 1 -68.78 42.59 25.23
C MET A 1 -67.39 42.83 24.66
N ARG A 2 -66.32 42.31 25.30
CA ARG A 2 -64.94 42.41 24.79
C ARG A 2 -64.52 41.03 24.27
N ALA A 3 -64.41 40.89 22.95
CA ALA A 3 -63.82 39.71 22.32
C ALA A 3 -62.30 39.91 22.23
N ALA A 4 -61.53 39.05 22.90
CA ALA A 4 -60.09 38.98 22.75
C ALA A 4 -59.73 38.10 21.53
N PRO A 5 -58.79 38.52 20.66
CA PRO A 5 -58.41 37.71 19.51
C PRO A 5 -57.53 36.52 19.94
N ARG A 6 -57.89 35.32 19.47
CA ARG A 6 -57.18 34.04 19.71
C ARG A 6 -55.86 33.93 18.93
N PHE A 7 -54.98 34.92 19.01
CA PHE A 7 -53.67 34.88 18.32
C PHE A 7 -52.55 34.22 19.14
N ALA A 8 -52.76 33.95 20.44
CA ALA A 8 -51.73 33.36 21.31
C ALA A 8 -51.64 31.82 21.24
N SER A 9 -52.50 31.14 20.47
CA SER A 9 -52.59 29.67 20.46
C SER A 9 -51.64 28.99 19.47
N GLN A 10 -51.10 29.70 18.48
CA GLN A 10 -50.33 29.09 17.39
C GLN A 10 -48.84 28.91 17.71
N LEU A 11 -48.31 29.57 18.75
CA LEU A 11 -46.91 29.44 19.18
C LEU A 11 -46.60 28.18 19.99
N ARG A 12 -47.61 27.34 20.27
CA ARG A 12 -47.46 26.12 21.08
C ARG A 12 -47.47 24.82 20.25
N SER A 13 -47.47 24.87 18.92
CA SER A 13 -47.40 23.64 18.12
C SER A 13 -46.01 22.97 18.28
N PRO A 14 -45.94 21.67 18.59
CA PRO A 14 -44.67 20.96 18.77
C PRO A 14 -43.86 20.88 17.48
N ALA A 15 -44.51 20.93 16.31
CA ALA A 15 -43.85 20.94 15.01
C ALA A 15 -43.02 22.22 14.76
N VAL A 16 -43.55 23.39 15.13
CA VAL A 16 -42.84 24.67 14.98
C VAL A 16 -41.70 24.79 15.99
N ARG A 17 -41.90 24.31 17.23
CA ARG A 17 -40.83 24.24 18.23
C ARG A 17 -39.71 23.29 17.82
N SER A 18 -40.04 22.11 17.29
CA SER A 18 -39.06 21.12 16.83
C SER A 18 -38.25 21.58 15.61
N ALA A 19 -38.88 22.27 14.66
CA ALA A 19 -38.19 22.83 13.50
C ALA A 19 -37.25 23.99 13.88
N LEU A 20 -37.67 24.86 14.81
CA LEU A 20 -36.85 25.97 15.29
C LEU A 20 -35.70 25.49 16.20
N GLN A 21 -35.94 24.49 17.08
CA GLN A 21 -34.88 23.86 17.88
C GLN A 21 -33.83 23.16 17.01
N ARG A 22 -34.23 22.44 15.95
CA ARG A 22 -33.28 21.79 15.03
C ARG A 22 -32.39 22.79 14.29
N ARG A 23 -32.92 23.95 13.93
CA ARG A 23 -32.18 24.97 13.16
C ARG A 23 -31.18 25.76 14.03
N LEU A 24 -31.45 25.88 15.34
CA LEU A 24 -30.54 26.51 16.29
C LEU A 24 -29.43 25.57 16.80
N MET A 25 -29.54 24.26 16.57
CA MET A 25 -28.53 23.27 16.94
C MET A 25 -27.53 22.96 15.82
N SER A 26 -27.81 23.42 14.59
CA SER A 26 -26.97 23.15 13.41
C SER A 26 -26.09 24.33 12.97
N SER A 27 -26.26 25.51 13.58
CA SER A 27 -25.37 26.66 13.35
C SER A 27 -24.64 27.00 14.64
N PRO A 28 -23.30 27.08 14.65
CA PRO A 28 -22.57 27.54 15.83
C PRO A 28 -23.05 28.96 16.16
N ALA A 29 -23.34 29.21 17.44
CA ALA A 29 -23.67 30.55 17.90
C ALA A 29 -22.50 31.49 17.56
N ALA A 30 -22.77 32.66 17.00
CA ALA A 30 -21.75 33.67 16.74
C ALA A 30 -21.02 33.97 18.07
N GLY A 31 -19.75 33.56 18.16
CA GLY A 31 -18.93 33.68 19.37
C GLY A 31 -18.79 32.42 20.24
N SER A 32 -19.32 31.25 19.85
CA SER A 32 -19.05 30.01 20.58
C SER A 32 -17.61 29.56 20.35
N SER A 33 -16.72 29.94 21.26
CA SER A 33 -15.32 29.50 21.40
C SER A 33 -15.18 28.02 21.79
N THR A 34 -16.15 27.18 21.41
CA THR A 34 -16.18 25.75 21.73
C THR A 34 -16.11 25.01 20.41
N GLU A 35 -14.96 24.42 20.11
CA GLU A 35 -14.86 23.53 18.95
C GLU A 35 -15.92 22.42 19.08
N ASN A 36 -16.77 22.27 18.07
CA ASN A 36 -17.70 21.16 18.00
C ASN A 36 -16.91 19.84 18.03
N ALA A 37 -17.37 18.85 18.80
CA ALA A 37 -16.66 17.58 19.01
C ALA A 37 -16.21 16.91 17.70
N PHE A 38 -17.02 17.02 16.64
CA PHE A 38 -16.70 16.55 15.29
C PHE A 38 -15.48 17.22 14.66
N VAL A 39 -15.32 18.54 14.83
CA VAL A 39 -14.17 19.29 14.28
C VAL A 39 -12.88 18.91 15.02
N ARG A 40 -12.97 18.73 16.33
CA ARG A 40 -11.85 18.28 17.17
C ARG A 40 -11.38 16.88 16.78
N GLU A 41 -12.30 15.95 16.58
CA GLU A 41 -11.98 14.58 16.15
C GLU A 41 -11.31 14.57 14.76
N ARG A 42 -11.85 15.33 13.80
CA ARG A 42 -11.25 15.46 12.46
C ARG A 42 -9.82 16.01 12.50
N LYS A 43 -9.54 17.00 13.36
CA LYS A 43 -8.18 17.52 13.54
C LYS A 43 -7.26 16.47 14.14
N ALA A 44 -7.70 15.77 15.18
CA ALA A 44 -6.94 14.70 15.81
C ALA A 44 -6.61 13.55 14.83
N VAL A 45 -7.57 13.12 14.00
CA VAL A 45 -7.34 12.11 12.96
C VAL A 45 -6.34 12.61 11.92
N LYS A 46 -6.42 13.88 11.50
CA LYS A 46 -5.48 14.46 10.54
C LYS A 46 -4.06 14.53 11.10
N GLU A 47 -3.91 14.96 12.34
CA GLU A 47 -2.62 15.03 13.03
C GLU A 47 -2.03 13.64 13.26
N HIS A 48 -2.84 12.67 13.71
CA HIS A 48 -2.41 11.29 13.86
C HIS A 48 -2.01 10.64 12.54
N ALA A 49 -2.78 10.87 11.46
CA ALA A 49 -2.43 10.38 10.13
C ALA A 49 -1.11 10.99 9.64
N ALA A 50 -0.89 12.28 9.87
CA ALA A 50 0.37 12.94 9.53
C ALA A 50 1.56 12.38 10.34
N SER A 51 1.38 12.07 11.63
CA SER A 51 2.46 11.54 12.48
C SER A 51 2.74 10.06 12.25
N THR A 52 1.77 9.28 11.79
CA THR A 52 1.92 7.82 11.56
C THR A 52 2.31 7.46 10.14
N THR A 53 2.10 8.35 9.17
CA THR A 53 2.52 8.13 7.78
C THR A 53 4.05 8.17 7.70
N GLY A 54 4.69 7.01 7.62
CA GLY A 54 6.14 6.86 7.37
C GLY A 54 6.99 6.49 8.59
N ALA A 55 6.39 6.38 9.78
CA ALA A 55 7.10 5.93 10.97
C ALA A 55 7.37 4.41 10.88
N GLY A 56 8.60 4.03 10.54
CA GLY A 56 9.09 2.64 10.59
C GLY A 56 9.47 2.01 9.26
N VAL A 57 8.98 2.53 8.12
CA VAL A 57 9.32 1.96 6.80
C VAL A 57 10.80 2.19 6.48
N ILE A 58 11.30 3.41 6.68
CA ILE A 58 12.68 3.77 6.32
C ILE A 58 13.71 2.94 7.12
N PRO A 59 13.64 2.83 8.46
CA PRO A 59 14.57 1.98 9.20
C PRO A 59 14.50 0.50 8.81
N CYS A 60 13.29 -0.04 8.58
CA CYS A 60 13.12 -1.42 8.15
C CYS A 60 13.74 -1.68 6.76
N LEU A 61 13.58 -0.75 5.81
CA LEU A 61 14.19 -0.84 4.49
C LEU A 61 15.71 -0.77 4.55
N ILE A 62 16.28 0.06 5.42
CA ILE A 62 17.74 0.14 5.61
C ILE A 62 18.26 -1.19 6.15
N LEU A 63 17.63 -1.74 7.19
CA LEU A 63 18.06 -3.02 7.78
C LEU A 63 17.93 -4.18 6.79
N ALA A 64 16.81 -4.26 6.07
CA ALA A 64 16.60 -5.29 5.04
C ALA A 64 17.59 -5.14 3.88
N GLY A 65 17.85 -3.90 3.44
CA GLY A 65 18.81 -3.61 2.37
C GLY A 65 20.24 -3.98 2.75
N ALA A 66 20.66 -3.68 3.98
CA ALA A 66 21.98 -4.06 4.49
C ALA A 66 22.14 -5.59 4.57
N ASN A 67 21.12 -6.31 5.05
CA ASN A 67 21.14 -7.77 5.08
C ASN A 67 21.17 -8.39 3.67
N ALA A 68 20.35 -7.88 2.75
CA ALA A 68 20.35 -8.34 1.36
C ALA A 68 21.70 -8.09 0.66
N TYR A 69 22.35 -6.94 0.93
CA TYR A 69 23.68 -6.64 0.40
C TYR A 69 24.74 -7.62 0.92
N TYR A 70 24.69 -7.96 2.21
CA TYR A 70 25.58 -8.95 2.79
C TYR A 70 25.42 -10.33 2.11
N LEU A 71 24.17 -10.83 2.02
CA LEU A 71 23.87 -12.11 1.37
C LEU A 71 24.21 -12.13 -0.13
N TRP A 72 24.08 -10.98 -0.80
CA TRP A 72 24.47 -10.84 -2.20
C TRP A 72 25.97 -11.07 -2.39
N ASN A 73 26.82 -10.49 -1.54
CA ASN A 73 28.26 -10.68 -1.63
C ASN A 73 28.64 -12.14 -1.33
N GLU A 74 28.08 -12.75 -0.28
CA GLU A 74 28.30 -14.17 0.03
C GLU A 74 27.87 -15.10 -1.13
N HIS A 75 26.76 -14.78 -1.79
CA HIS A 75 26.29 -15.54 -2.95
C HIS A 75 27.32 -15.53 -4.09
N TRP A 76 27.91 -14.37 -4.40
CA TRP A 76 28.92 -14.26 -5.45
C TRP A 76 30.27 -14.87 -5.04
N ASP A 77 30.65 -14.78 -3.77
CA ASP A 77 31.84 -15.46 -3.25
C ASP A 77 31.67 -16.98 -3.37
N HIS A 78 30.52 -17.54 -2.98
CA HIS A 78 30.21 -18.96 -3.20
C HIS A 78 30.18 -19.31 -4.68
N TRP A 79 29.60 -18.45 -5.51
CA TRP A 79 29.54 -18.67 -6.96
C TRP A 79 30.93 -18.75 -7.59
N SER A 80 31.88 -17.95 -7.12
CA SER A 80 33.26 -17.91 -7.62
C SER A 80 34.06 -19.19 -7.35
N HIS A 81 33.68 -19.95 -6.32
CA HIS A 81 34.32 -21.22 -5.96
C HIS A 81 33.73 -22.43 -6.70
N LEU A 82 32.60 -22.27 -7.40
CA LEU A 82 32.01 -23.37 -8.17
C LEU A 82 32.81 -23.60 -9.46
N PRO A 83 32.86 -24.85 -9.96
CA PRO A 83 33.54 -25.14 -11.23
C PRO A 83 32.91 -24.33 -12.38
N PRO A 84 33.64 -24.14 -13.49
CA PRO A 84 33.11 -23.49 -14.70
C PRO A 84 31.79 -24.13 -15.15
N LEU A 85 30.91 -23.33 -15.78
CA LEU A 85 29.55 -23.77 -16.11
C LEU A 85 29.51 -24.95 -17.09
N GLU A 86 30.47 -25.01 -18.00
CA GLU A 86 30.63 -26.07 -19.01
C GLU A 86 30.98 -27.44 -18.41
N GLU A 87 31.68 -27.43 -17.26
CA GLU A 87 32.08 -28.62 -16.52
C GLU A 87 30.97 -29.13 -15.59
N ARG A 88 30.00 -28.27 -15.25
CA ARG A 88 28.88 -28.68 -14.41
C ARG A 88 28.02 -29.72 -15.12
N VAL A 89 27.53 -30.67 -14.33
CA VAL A 89 26.65 -31.74 -14.82
C VAL A 89 25.29 -31.14 -15.11
N GLU A 90 24.86 -31.24 -16.37
CA GLU A 90 23.51 -30.91 -16.81
C GLU A 90 22.72 -32.22 -16.89
N TYR A 91 21.59 -32.29 -16.19
CA TYR A 91 20.74 -33.48 -16.19
C TYR A 91 19.69 -33.43 -17.31
N PRO A 92 19.17 -34.58 -17.81
CA PRO A 92 18.22 -34.61 -18.92
C PRO A 92 16.92 -33.84 -18.70
N TYR A 93 16.53 -33.64 -17.44
CA TYR A 93 15.33 -32.86 -17.08
C TYR A 93 15.59 -31.34 -17.01
N GLN A 94 16.85 -30.91 -17.09
CA GLN A 94 17.23 -29.50 -17.13
C GLN A 94 17.27 -29.01 -18.57
N ASN A 95 17.03 -27.71 -18.77
CA ASN A 95 17.05 -27.05 -20.08
C ASN A 95 16.30 -27.77 -21.21
N ILE A 96 15.21 -28.48 -20.92
CA ILE A 96 14.41 -29.15 -21.95
C ILE A 96 13.89 -28.11 -22.96
N ARG A 97 13.99 -28.44 -24.26
CA ARG A 97 13.41 -27.67 -25.37
C ARG A 97 12.61 -28.60 -26.29
N VAL A 98 11.28 -28.63 -26.12
CA VAL A 98 10.38 -29.35 -27.05
C VAL A 98 10.15 -28.53 -28.33
N ARG A 99 10.13 -27.20 -28.19
CA ARG A 99 10.04 -26.24 -29.29
C ARG A 99 10.92 -25.04 -28.96
N ASN A 100 11.56 -24.49 -29.98
CA ASN A 100 12.37 -23.29 -29.86
C ASN A 100 11.52 -22.08 -29.44
N PHE A 101 12.12 -21.16 -28.70
CA PHE A 101 11.52 -19.86 -28.42
C PHE A 101 11.37 -19.04 -29.72
N PRO A 102 10.35 -18.19 -29.84
CA PRO A 102 10.10 -17.40 -31.05
C PRO A 102 10.99 -16.14 -31.17
N TRP A 103 12.08 -16.04 -30.40
CA TRP A 103 12.99 -14.90 -30.40
C TRP A 103 14.45 -15.34 -30.27
N GLY A 104 15.37 -14.42 -30.58
CA GLY A 104 16.80 -14.65 -30.45
C GLY A 104 17.28 -15.85 -31.27
N ASP A 105 18.05 -16.73 -30.63
CA ASP A 105 18.53 -17.99 -31.22
C ASP A 105 17.59 -19.17 -30.96
N GLY A 106 16.41 -18.91 -30.39
CA GLY A 106 15.41 -19.92 -30.06
C GLY A 106 15.72 -20.77 -28.83
N ASP A 107 16.85 -20.55 -28.14
CA ASP A 107 17.32 -21.41 -27.05
C ASP A 107 17.27 -20.73 -25.68
N LYS A 108 17.55 -19.42 -25.66
CA LYS A 108 17.68 -18.64 -24.42
C LYS A 108 16.35 -18.01 -23.99
N THR A 109 16.08 -18.08 -22.70
CA THR A 109 14.91 -17.43 -22.09
C THR A 109 15.07 -15.91 -22.06
N LEU A 110 13.98 -15.19 -21.76
CA LEU A 110 14.00 -13.72 -21.68
C LEU A 110 14.97 -13.18 -20.61
N PHE A 111 15.16 -13.94 -19.53
CA PHE A 111 16.04 -13.60 -18.41
C PHE A 111 17.30 -14.49 -18.39
N TRP A 112 17.76 -14.95 -19.55
CA TRP A 112 18.96 -15.76 -19.66
C TRP A 112 20.21 -14.96 -19.30
N ASN A 113 20.97 -15.43 -18.30
CA ASN A 113 22.22 -14.83 -17.90
C ASN A 113 23.39 -15.80 -18.16
N LYS A 114 24.28 -15.44 -19.09
CA LYS A 114 25.43 -16.26 -19.50
C LYS A 114 26.42 -16.56 -18.35
N ASN A 115 26.40 -15.77 -17.28
CA ASN A 115 27.27 -15.99 -16.11
C ASN A 115 26.76 -17.10 -15.17
N VAL A 116 25.47 -17.46 -15.27
CA VAL A 116 24.83 -18.47 -14.40
C VAL A 116 24.07 -19.54 -15.15
N ASN A 117 23.80 -19.33 -16.44
CA ASN A 117 23.07 -20.25 -17.29
C ASN A 117 23.96 -20.71 -18.44
N TYR A 118 24.03 -22.01 -18.60
CA TYR A 118 24.67 -22.71 -19.69
C TYR A 118 23.74 -23.83 -20.15
N HIS A 119 23.72 -24.08 -21.46
CA HIS A 119 22.96 -25.18 -22.05
C HIS A 119 23.86 -25.92 -23.01
N ASN A 120 24.14 -27.18 -22.70
CA ASN A 120 24.88 -28.07 -23.55
C ASN A 120 23.92 -28.89 -24.41
N LYS A 121 23.86 -28.55 -25.69
CA LYS A 121 22.97 -29.21 -26.66
C LYS A 121 23.38 -30.67 -26.94
N ASP A 122 24.64 -31.01 -26.72
CA ASP A 122 25.19 -32.33 -27.03
C ASP A 122 25.04 -33.32 -25.87
N LYS A 123 24.74 -32.84 -24.65
CA LYS A 123 24.51 -33.67 -23.46
C LYS A 123 23.05 -34.12 -23.30
N ALA A 124 22.15 -33.67 -24.18
CA ALA A 124 20.75 -34.06 -24.18
C ALA A 124 20.57 -35.44 -24.88
N THR A 125 20.93 -36.51 -24.16
CA THR A 125 20.51 -37.89 -24.49
C THR A 125 19.95 -38.56 -23.25
#